data_AF-A0A497CB11-F1
#
_entry.id   AF-A0A497CB11-F1
#
_cell.length_a   1.000
_cell.length_b   1.000
_cell.length_c   1.000
_cell.angle_alpha   90.00
_cell.angle_beta   90.00
_cell.angle_gamma   90.00
#
_symmetry.space_group_name_H-M   'P 1'
#
loop_
_entity.id
_entity.type
_entity.pdbx_description
1 polymer ?
#
loop_
_entity_poly.entity_id
_entity_poly.type
_entity_poly.pdbx_seq_one_letter_code
_entity_poly.pdbx_strand_id
1 'polypeptide(L)' 'MKSEFALAFKQVINAKGLPEEIILEALEDAMASAYRRSVRASSAQRVVAKMDMETGQVTIYAEKEVVEEVQDDRTEVTLK' A
#
# COMPACT_ATOMS: atom_id res chain seq x y z
N MET A 1 -13.32 -13.52 9.64
CA MET A 1 -14.50 -13.10 8.86
C MET A 1 -13.98 -12.89 7.44
N LYS A 2 -14.44 -13.65 6.43
CA LYS A 2 -13.99 -13.37 5.06
C LYS A 2 -14.46 -11.96 4.71
N SER A 3 -13.53 -11.14 4.22
CA SER A 3 -13.83 -9.75 3.94
C SER A 3 -14.91 -9.65 2.85
N GLU A 4 -16.04 -9.00 3.14
CA GLU A 4 -17.08 -8.67 2.13
C GLU A 4 -16.46 -7.95 0.93
N PHE A 5 -15.42 -7.15 1.19
CA PHE A 5 -14.65 -6.49 0.16
C PHE A 5 -13.94 -7.49 -0.76
N ALA A 6 -13.28 -8.51 -0.21
CA ALA A 6 -12.62 -9.55 -0.99
C ALA A 6 -13.60 -10.36 -1.87
N LEU A 7 -14.80 -10.64 -1.33
CA LEU A 7 -15.82 -11.39 -2.05
C LEU A 7 -16.38 -10.58 -3.23
N ALA A 8 -16.71 -9.31 -2.99
CA ALA A 8 -17.14 -8.38 -4.03
C ALA A 8 -16.06 -8.20 -5.10
N PHE A 9 -14.79 -8.14 -4.68
CA PHE A 9 -13.67 -8.01 -5.60
C PHE A 9 -13.53 -9.21 -6.53
N LYS A 10 -13.57 -10.43 -5.98
CA LYS A 10 -13.50 -11.67 -6.78
C LYS A 10 -14.63 -11.76 -7.80
N GLN A 11 -15.83 -11.29 -7.46
CA GLN A 11 -16.94 -11.23 -8.41
C GLN A 11 -16.65 -10.28 -9.58
N VAL A 12 -16.12 -9.08 -9.30
CA VAL A 12 -15.77 -8.10 -10.34
C VAL A 12 -14.64 -8.61 -11.24
N ILE A 13 -13.60 -9.20 -10.65
CA ILE A 13 -12.46 -9.78 -11.39
C ILE A 13 -12.96 -10.85 -12.38
N ASN A 14 -13.77 -11.80 -11.89
CA ASN A 14 -14.35 -12.86 -12.71
C ASN A 14 -15.24 -12.30 -13.83
N ALA A 15 -16.03 -11.27 -13.56
CA ALA A 15 -16.89 -10.64 -14.56
C ALA A 15 -16.11 -9.87 -15.65
N LYS A 16 -14.90 -9.38 -15.33
CA LYS A 16 -14.04 -8.64 -16.26
C LYS A 16 -13.03 -9.52 -16.99
N GLY A 17 -12.85 -10.78 -16.57
CA GLY A 17 -11.91 -11.71 -17.18
C GLY A 17 -10.45 -11.29 -17.04
N LEU A 18 -10.12 -10.50 -16.01
CA LEU A 18 -8.77 -10.03 -15.75
C LEU A 18 -8.07 -10.96 -14.74
N PRO A 19 -6.75 -11.14 -14.85
CA PRO A 19 -5.98 -11.81 -13.80
C PRO A 19 -6.09 -11.07 -12.47
N GLU A 20 -6.29 -11.82 -11.38
CA GLU A 20 -6.39 -11.27 -10.02
C GLU A 20 -5.14 -10.44 -9.63
N GLU A 21 -3.96 -10.88 -10.08
CA GLU A 21 -2.68 -10.20 -9.82
C GLU A 21 -2.62 -8.79 -10.40
N ILE A 22 -3.10 -8.57 -11.63
CA ILE A 22 -3.08 -7.24 -12.27
C ILE A 22 -3.98 -6.26 -11.51
N ILE A 23 -5.12 -6.76 -11.05
CA ILE A 23 -6.07 -5.96 -10.29
C ILE A 23 -5.54 -5.64 -8.89
N LEU A 24 -4.91 -6.62 -8.24
CA LEU A 24 -4.26 -6.44 -6.95
C LEU A 24 -3.15 -5.39 -7.04
N GLU A 25 -2.29 -5.47 -8.05
CA GLU A 25 -1.23 -4.49 -8.29
C GLU A 25 -1.79 -3.08 -8.51
N ALA A 26 -2.83 -2.95 -9.35
CA ALA A 26 -3.48 -1.65 -9.58
C ALA A 26 -4.09 -1.05 -8.31
N LEU A 27 -4.62 -1.88 -7.40
CA LEU A 27 -5.14 -1.45 -6.10
C LEU A 27 -4.02 -1.02 -5.17
N GLU A 28 -2.95 -1.81 -5.07
CA GLU A 28 -1.77 -1.46 -4.27
C GLU A 28 -1.20 -0.11 -4.72
N ASP A 29 -1.08 0.10 -6.03
CA ASP A 29 -0.63 1.37 -6.60
C ASP A 29 -1.59 2.53 -6.29
N ALA A 30 -2.89 2.32 -6.44
CA ALA A 30 -3.90 3.32 -6.12
C ALA A 30 -3.86 3.72 -4.64
N MET A 31 -3.71 2.74 -3.74
CA MET A 31 -3.60 2.95 -2.29
C MET A 31 -2.31 3.69 -1.92
N ALA A 32 -1.16 3.29 -2.48
CA ALA A 32 0.10 3.98 -2.28
C ALA A 32 0.02 5.44 -2.77
N SER A 33 -0.64 5.67 -3.90
CA SER A 33 -0.88 6.99 -4.47
C SER A 33 -1.81 7.85 -3.59
N ALA A 34 -2.87 7.25 -3.02
CA ALA A 34 -3.77 7.91 -2.08
C ALA A 34 -3.07 8.30 -0.78
N TYR A 35 -2.24 7.41 -0.23
CA TYR A 35 -1.43 7.70 0.95
C TYR A 35 -0.47 8.87 0.70
N ARG A 36 0.28 8.85 -0.42
CA ARG A 36 1.20 9.95 -0.77
C ARG A 36 0.49 11.31 -0.76
N ARG A 37 -0.73 11.38 -1.31
CA ARG A 37 -1.55 12.61 -1.30
C ARG A 37 -2.02 12.99 0.10
N SER A 38 -2.45 12.04 0.92
CA SER A 38 -3.03 12.33 2.24
C SER A 38 -1.99 12.89 3.22
N VAL A 39 -0.79 12.32 3.24
CA VAL A 39 0.28 12.75 4.15
C VAL A 39 1.25 13.75 3.52
N ARG A 40 1.02 14.15 2.26
CA ARG A 40 1.94 14.99 1.46
C ARG A 40 3.36 14.41 1.46
N ALA A 41 3.48 13.10 1.28
CA ALA A 41 4.78 12.45 1.21
C ALA A 41 5.53 12.91 -0.04
N SER A 42 6.85 13.09 0.09
CA SER A 42 7.71 13.39 -1.04
C SER A 42 7.63 12.29 -2.09
N SER A 43 7.70 12.66 -3.37
CA SER A 43 7.82 11.69 -4.46
C SER A 43 9.11 10.89 -4.40
N ALA A 44 10.13 11.41 -3.71
CA ALA A 44 11.39 10.71 -3.49
C ALA A 44 11.28 9.60 -2.43
N GLN A 45 10.28 9.64 -1.55
CA GLN A 45 10.07 8.60 -0.54
C GLN A 45 9.36 7.40 -1.18
N ARG A 46 9.99 6.22 -1.12
CA ARG A 46 9.35 5.00 -1.58
C ARG A 46 8.21 4.62 -0.64
N VAL A 47 6.99 4.53 -1.20
CA VAL A 47 5.79 4.07 -0.51
C VAL A 47 5.26 2.86 -1.24
N VAL A 48 4.98 1.79 -0.49
CA VAL A 48 4.44 0.53 -0.99
C VAL A 48 3.18 0.21 -0.21
N ALA A 49 2.08 -0.05 -0.89
CA ALA A 49 0.92 -0.66 -0.27
C ALA A 49 0.98 -2.17 -0.48
N LYS A 50 0.52 -2.93 0.52
CA LYS A 50 0.29 -4.36 0.40
C LYS A 50 -1.12 -4.70 0.86
N MET A 51 -1.82 -5.49 0.06
CA MET A 51 -3.17 -5.93 0.38
C MET A 51 -3.23 -7.45 0.46
N ASP A 52 -3.80 -7.94 1.56
CA ASP A 52 -4.18 -9.33 1.73
C ASP A 52 -5.60 -9.51 1.18
N MET A 53 -5.73 -10.29 0.10
CA MET A 53 -7.01 -10.56 -0.56
C MET A 53 -7.93 -11.51 0.21
N GLU A 54 -7.43 -12.28 1.17
CA GLU A 54 -8.26 -13.17 1.98
C GLU A 54 -8.88 -12.41 3.16
N THR A 55 -8.07 -11.58 3.82
CA THR A 55 -8.49 -10.82 5.00
C THR A 55 -9.02 -9.43 4.66
N GLY A 56 -8.69 -8.90 3.48
CA GLY A 56 -8.96 -7.52 3.09
C GLY A 56 -8.09 -6.49 3.81
N GLN A 57 -7.06 -6.92 4.55
CA GLN A 57 -6.18 -6.02 5.28
C GLN A 57 -5.25 -5.30 4.30
N VAL A 58 -5.12 -3.99 4.48
CA VAL A 58 -4.19 -3.15 3.71
C VAL A 58 -3.14 -2.60 4.67
N THR A 59 -1.87 -2.78 4.31
CA THR A 59 -0.73 -2.26 5.04
C THR A 59 0.05 -1.31 4.14
N ILE A 60 0.38 -0.12 4.64
CA ILE A 60 1.22 0.85 3.94
C ILE A 60 2.60 0.86 4.57
N TYR A 61 3.62 0.71 3.74
CA TYR A 61 5.02 0.83 4.11
C TYR A 61 5.58 2.11 3.50
N ALA A 62 6.27 2.90 4.32
CA ALA A 62 7.01 4.07 3.87
C ALA A 62 8.50 3.84 4.20
N GLU A 63 9.34 4.03 3.20
CA GLU A 63 10.79 3.93 3.34
C GLU A 63 11.30 5.05 4.25
N LYS A 64 12.29 4.70 5.06
CA LYS A 64 13.00 5.61 5.94
C LYS A 64 14.50 5.49 5.69
N GLU A 65 15.18 6.63 5.67
CA GLU A 65 16.62 6.72 5.61
C GLU A 65 17.22 6.46 7.00
N VAL A 66 18.27 5.64 7.05
CA VAL A 66 18.98 5.37 8.29
C VAL A 66 20.03 6.47 8.51
N VAL A 67 19.92 7.20 9.61
CA VAL A 67 20.79 8.33 9.95
C VAL A 67 21.31 8.23 11.39
N GLU A 68 22.39 8.95 11.68
CA GLU A 68 22.96 9.04 13.04
C GLU A 68 22.09 9.93 13.96
N GLU A 69 21.64 11.08 13.45
CA GLU A 69 20.78 12.03 14.16
C GLU A 69 19.53 12.33 13.32
N VAL A 70 18.36 12.04 13.87
CA VAL A 70 17.06 12.23 13.20
C VAL A 70 16.69 13.71 13.17
N GLN A 71 16.50 14.26 11.98
CA GLN A 71 15.97 15.58 11.70
C GLN A 71 14.47 15.54 11.36
N ASP A 72 14.02 14.52 10.62
CA ASP A 72 12.60 14.30 10.29
C ASP A 72 12.17 12.86 10.60
N ASP A 73 11.37 12.70 11.65
CA ASP A 73 10.86 11.41 12.12
C ASP A 73 9.88 10.72 11.14
N ARG A 74 9.49 11.36 10.05
CA ARG A 74 8.65 10.78 8.99
C ARG A 74 9.50 10.07 7.95
N THR A 75 10.68 10.59 7.63
CA THR A 75 11.56 10.06 6.58
C THR A 75 12.82 9.41 7.11
N GLU A 76 13.15 9.57 8.39
CA GLU A 76 14.42 9.10 8.95
C GLU A 76 14.21 8.17 10.15
N VAL A 77 15.24 7.38 10.46
CA VAL A 77 15.31 6.49 11.62
C VAL A 77 16.77 6.22 12.01
N THR A 78 17.05 6.00 13.28
CA THR A 78 18.37 5.55 13.74
C THR A 78 18.49 4.03 13.72
N LEU A 79 19.68 3.48 13.44
CA LEU A 79 19.87 2.03 13.37
C LEU A 79 19.72 1.30 14.71
N LYS A 80 20.00 2.00 15.83
CA LYS A 80 20.05 1.48 17.23
C LYS A 80 20.73 0.11 17.40
#